data_AF-A0A959CVK2-F1
#
_entry.id   AF-A0A959CVK2-F1
#
_cell.length_a   1.000
_cell.length_b   1.000
_cell.length_c   1.000
_cell.angle_alpha   90.00
_cell.angle_beta   90.00
_cell.angle_gamma   90.00
#
_symmetry.space_group_name_H-M   'P 1'
#
loop_
_entity.id
_entity.type
_entity.pdbx_description
1 polymer ?
#
loop_
_entity_poly.entity_id
_entity_poly.type
_entity_poly.pdbx_seq_one_letter_code
_entity_poly.pdbx_strand_id
1 'polypeptide(L)'
;MTTSTNGRAIMVQNYDLESALETLLTGGLILYPTDTVWSIGCNATNPRAVGRLRQLKRTDDALGLEILVNSIDMLRRYIVHLHPRIETLLTYHLRPLTVLYEQGRNLPNSILSEDGQVAIRLVQDEYCRELIGRLGKP
;
A
#
# COMPACT_ATOMS: atom_id res chain seq x y z
N MET A 1 -12.47 29.03 9.42
CA MET A 1 -11.04 28.96 9.79
C MET A 1 -10.32 28.16 8.73
N THR A 2 -9.70 28.85 7.77
CA THR A 2 -8.93 28.26 6.67
C THR A 2 -7.47 28.15 7.11
N THR A 3 -7.04 26.99 7.57
CA THR A 3 -5.61 26.72 7.79
C THR A 3 -4.97 26.32 6.47
N SER A 4 -4.55 27.33 5.72
CA SER A 4 -3.60 27.17 4.62
C SER A 4 -2.25 26.70 5.20
N THR A 5 -1.97 25.41 5.14
CA THR A 5 -0.63 24.86 5.42
C THR A 5 0.20 24.90 4.14
N ASN A 6 0.56 26.12 3.71
CA ASN A 6 1.48 26.34 2.60
C ASN A 6 2.94 26.28 3.09
N GLY A 7 3.29 25.13 3.66
CA GLY A 7 4.64 24.84 4.14
C GLY A 7 4.84 23.34 4.10
N ARG A 8 5.76 22.86 3.26
CA ARG A 8 6.23 21.48 3.29
C ARG A 8 6.99 21.31 4.60
N ALA A 9 6.30 20.96 5.67
CA ALA A 9 6.93 20.60 6.92
C ALA A 9 7.79 19.36 6.63
N ILE A 10 9.11 19.54 6.57
CA ILE A 10 10.05 18.42 6.52
C ILE A 10 10.10 17.86 7.94
N MET A 11 9.14 17.01 8.26
CA MET A 11 9.16 16.21 9.47
C MET A 11 10.21 15.11 9.25
N VAL A 12 11.44 15.35 9.71
CA VAL A 12 12.45 14.29 9.79
C VAL A 12 12.07 13.37 10.95
N GLN A 13 11.19 12.42 10.70
CA GLN A 13 10.89 11.36 11.66
C GLN A 13 11.89 10.23 11.45
N ASN A 14 12.70 9.95 12.47
CA ASN A 14 13.68 8.87 12.46
C ASN A 14 12.96 7.54 12.77
N TYR A 15 12.16 7.06 11.82
CA TYR A 15 11.49 5.77 11.94
C TYR A 15 12.51 4.63 11.82
N ASP A 16 12.36 3.61 12.67
CA ASP A 16 13.22 2.42 12.62
C ASP A 16 12.81 1.53 11.43
N LEU A 17 13.39 1.85 10.28
CA LEU A 17 13.12 1.18 9.01
C LEU A 17 13.61 -0.27 9.02
N GLU A 18 14.74 -0.55 9.68
CA GLU A 18 15.35 -1.88 9.71
C GLU A 18 14.50 -2.86 10.54
N SER A 19 14.07 -2.46 11.73
CA SER A 19 13.16 -3.27 12.54
C SER A 19 11.81 -3.50 11.85
N ALA A 20 11.29 -2.48 11.15
CA ALA A 20 10.07 -2.62 10.36
C ALA A 20 10.25 -3.62 9.21
N LEU A 21 11.37 -3.54 8.48
CA LEU A 21 11.70 -4.44 7.38
C LEU A 21 11.86 -5.89 7.87
N GLU A 22 12.59 -6.12 8.95
CA GLU A 22 12.76 -7.45 9.57
C GLU A 22 11.40 -8.02 10.01
N THR A 23 10.56 -7.20 10.64
CA THR A 23 9.20 -7.59 11.03
C THR A 23 8.39 -8.01 9.81
N LEU A 24 8.43 -7.26 8.71
CA LEU A 24 7.69 -7.59 7.48
C LEU A 24 8.23 -8.86 6.79
N LEU A 25 9.56 -9.04 6.77
CA LEU A 25 10.22 -10.22 6.19
C LEU A 25 9.90 -11.50 6.95
N THR A 26 9.80 -11.42 8.28
CA THR A 26 9.36 -12.53 9.14
C THR A 26 7.83 -12.72 9.14
N GLY A 27 7.12 -11.94 8.33
CA GLY A 27 5.68 -11.99 8.12
C GLY A 27 4.85 -11.28 9.18
N GLY A 28 5.47 -10.56 10.12
CA GLY A 28 4.81 -9.77 11.14
C GLY A 28 3.93 -8.63 10.60
N LEU A 29 3.30 -7.92 11.54
CA LEU A 29 2.48 -6.74 11.27
C LEU A 29 3.20 -5.52 11.83
N ILE A 30 3.12 -4.39 11.13
CA ILE A 30 3.64 -3.10 11.60
C ILE A 30 2.53 -2.06 11.63
N LEU A 31 2.65 -1.12 12.56
CA LEU A 31 1.90 0.14 12.56
C LEU A 31 2.81 1.22 11.99
N TYR A 32 2.37 1.93 10.96
CA TYR A 32 3.21 2.88 10.23
C TYR A 32 2.39 4.07 9.71
N PRO A 33 3.02 5.25 9.57
CA PRO A 33 2.39 6.39 8.91
C PRO A 33 2.19 6.10 7.42
N THR A 34 1.16 6.69 6.83
CA THR A 34 0.99 6.76 5.36
C THR A 34 0.75 8.20 4.95
N ASP A 35 0.63 8.42 3.64
CA ASP A 35 0.25 9.71 3.06
C ASP A 35 -1.19 10.15 3.38
N THR A 36 -2.00 9.30 4.03
CA THR A 36 -3.35 9.65 4.50
C THR A 36 -3.50 9.58 6.02
N VAL A 37 -3.25 8.40 6.60
CA VAL A 37 -3.48 8.11 8.03
C VAL A 37 -2.48 7.06 8.52
N TRP A 38 -2.38 6.87 9.84
CA TRP A 38 -1.68 5.72 10.37
C TRP A 38 -2.40 4.43 9.98
N SER A 39 -1.62 3.44 9.53
CA SER A 39 -2.14 2.17 9.03
C SER A 39 -1.41 1.01 9.68
N ILE A 40 -2.14 -0.11 9.84
CA ILE A 40 -1.54 -1.39 10.16
C ILE A 40 -1.42 -2.23 8.89
N GLY A 41 -0.24 -2.80 8.66
CA GLY A 41 0.07 -3.48 7.40
C GLY A 41 1.08 -4.61 7.56
N CYS A 42 1.27 -5.33 6.46
CA CYS A 42 2.14 -6.48 6.35
C CYS A 42 2.57 -6.67 4.89
N ASN A 43 3.50 -7.59 4.63
CA ASN A 43 3.81 -8.02 3.27
C ASN A 43 2.57 -8.66 2.62
N ALA A 44 2.01 -7.99 1.60
CA ALA A 44 0.78 -8.40 0.92
C ALA A 44 0.96 -9.72 0.14
N THR A 45 2.18 -10.12 -0.18
CA THR A 45 2.46 -11.41 -0.85
C THR A 45 2.55 -12.59 0.12
N ASN A 46 2.47 -12.36 1.44
CA ASN A 46 2.53 -13.40 2.46
C ASN A 46 1.11 -13.75 2.97
N PRO A 47 0.52 -14.90 2.56
CA PRO A 47 -0.85 -15.26 2.94
C PRO A 47 -1.05 -15.35 4.46
N ARG A 48 -0.03 -15.82 5.21
CA ARG A 48 -0.09 -15.93 6.67
C ARG A 48 -0.12 -14.56 7.35
N ALA A 49 0.65 -13.60 6.83
CA ALA A 49 0.65 -12.24 7.33
C ALA A 49 -0.69 -11.55 7.06
N VAL A 50 -1.21 -11.70 5.84
CA VAL A 50 -2.51 -11.17 5.43
C VAL A 50 -3.65 -11.76 6.28
N GLY A 51 -3.63 -13.07 6.54
CA GLY A 51 -4.62 -13.71 7.41
C GLY A 51 -4.65 -13.11 8.82
N ARG A 52 -3.47 -12.88 9.42
CA ARG A 52 -3.35 -12.20 10.72
C ARG A 52 -3.89 -10.77 10.67
N LEU A 53 -3.58 -10.02 9.61
CA LEU A 53 -4.07 -8.66 9.42
C LEU A 53 -5.59 -8.61 9.32
N ARG A 54 -6.21 -9.53 8.56
CA ARG A 54 -7.67 -9.64 8.45
C ARG A 54 -8.32 -9.96 9.79
N GLN A 55 -7.78 -10.95 10.50
CA GLN A 55 -8.28 -11.32 11.83
C GLN A 55 -8.23 -10.14 12.80
N LEU A 56 -7.17 -9.35 12.75
CA LEU A 56 -7.01 -8.16 13.58
C LEU A 56 -7.99 -7.04 13.21
N LYS A 57 -8.16 -6.76 11.91
CA LYS A 57 -9.08 -5.73 11.41
C LYS A 57 -10.56 -6.12 11.57
N ARG A 58 -10.86 -7.40 11.77
CA ARG A 58 -12.23 -7.94 11.92
C ARG A 58 -13.16 -7.47 10.80
N THR A 59 -12.66 -7.48 9.56
CA THR A 59 -13.44 -7.08 8.39
C THR A 59 -13.83 -8.31 7.58
N ASP A 60 -15.13 -8.43 7.33
CA ASP A 60 -15.71 -9.44 6.45
C ASP A 60 -15.72 -8.99 4.98
N ASP A 61 -15.27 -7.75 4.69
CA ASP A 61 -15.26 -7.20 3.35
C ASP A 61 -14.12 -7.83 2.52
N ALA A 62 -14.48 -8.40 1.38
CA ALA A 62 -13.53 -8.96 0.43
C ALA A 62 -12.55 -7.87 -0.06
N LEU A 63 -13.03 -6.62 -0.23
CA LEU A 63 -12.24 -5.44 -0.60
C LEU A 63 -11.67 -4.66 0.60
N GLY A 64 -11.78 -5.19 1.83
CA GLY A 64 -11.37 -4.50 3.06
C GLY A 64 -9.86 -4.26 3.23
N LEU A 65 -9.03 -4.70 2.27
CA LEU A 65 -7.59 -4.49 2.24
C LEU A 65 -7.18 -3.84 0.91
N GLU A 66 -6.44 -2.73 0.99
CA GLU A 66 -5.68 -2.18 -0.13
C GLU A 66 -4.21 -2.61 -0.02
N ILE A 67 -3.52 -2.68 -1.15
CA ILE A 67 -2.06 -2.84 -1.19
C ILE A 67 -1.40 -1.52 -1.57
N LEU A 68 -0.19 -1.31 -1.06
CA LEU A 68 0.60 -0.12 -1.32
C LEU A 68 1.75 -0.45 -2.26
N VAL A 69 1.99 0.40 -3.26
CA VAL A 69 3.12 0.25 -4.19
C VAL A 69 3.89 1.56 -4.27
N ASN A 70 5.21 1.48 -4.45
CA ASN A 70 6.07 2.68 -4.49
C ASN A 70 6.33 3.23 -5.90
N SER A 71 5.92 2.51 -6.94
CA SER A 71 6.20 2.84 -8.34
C SER A 71 5.15 2.24 -9.28
N ILE A 72 5.01 2.86 -10.46
CA ILE A 72 4.19 2.32 -11.55
C ILE A 72 4.74 0.97 -12.03
N ASP A 73 6.06 0.79 -12.03
CA ASP A 73 6.67 -0.50 -12.39
C ASP A 73 6.27 -1.60 -11.41
N MET A 74 6.28 -1.31 -10.10
CA MET A 74 5.78 -2.25 -9.11
C MET A 74 4.29 -2.53 -9.32
N LEU A 75 3.46 -1.50 -9.52
CA LEU A 75 2.03 -1.64 -9.82
C LEU A 75 1.79 -2.63 -10.96
N ARG A 76 2.52 -2.48 -12.08
CA ARG A 76 2.41 -3.35 -13.26
C ARG A 76 2.69 -4.82 -12.95
N ARG A 77 3.46 -5.14 -11.90
CA ARG A 77 3.68 -6.53 -11.48
C ARG A 77 2.47 -7.17 -10.80
N TYR A 78 1.55 -6.37 -10.26
CA TYR A 78 0.42 -6.83 -9.44
C TYR A 78 -0.95 -6.67 -10.11
N ILE A 79 -1.01 -6.13 -11.32
CA ILE A 79 -2.23 -6.06 -12.14
C ILE A 79 -2.00 -6.64 -13.52
N VAL A 80 -3.07 -7.10 -14.16
CA VAL A 80 -3.03 -7.64 -15.53
C VAL A 80 -2.93 -6.52 -16.57
N HIS A 81 -3.73 -5.46 -16.42
CA HIS A 81 -3.80 -4.35 -17.37
C HIS A 81 -3.79 -3.00 -16.65
N LEU A 82 -2.94 -2.06 -17.11
CA LEU A 82 -2.95 -0.67 -16.68
C LEU A 82 -3.44 0.19 -17.84
N HIS A 83 -4.62 0.80 -17.67
CA HIS A 83 -5.18 1.69 -18.69
C HIS A 83 -4.34 3.00 -18.79
N PRO A 84 -4.01 3.49 -20.00
CA PRO A 84 -3.14 4.68 -20.17
C PRO A 84 -3.64 5.95 -19.46
N ARG A 85 -4.97 6.15 -19.38
CA ARG A 85 -5.54 7.27 -18.61
C ARG A 85 -5.29 7.16 -17.11
N ILE A 86 -5.28 5.94 -16.57
CA ILE A 86 -4.98 5.71 -15.14
C ILE A 86 -3.49 5.93 -14.89
N GLU A 87 -2.61 5.48 -15.78
CA GLU A 87 -1.17 5.76 -15.69
C GLU A 87 -0.86 7.26 -15.70
N THR A 88 -1.50 7.99 -16.63
CA THR A 88 -1.41 9.45 -16.69
C THR A 88 -1.91 10.08 -15.39
N LEU A 89 -3.07 9.64 -14.89
CA LEU A 89 -3.64 10.12 -13.63
C LEU A 89 -2.67 9.89 -12.45
N LEU A 90 -2.11 8.69 -12.31
CA LEU A 90 -1.19 8.36 -11.23
C LEU A 90 0.12 9.17 -11.28
N THR A 91 0.54 9.58 -12.48
CA THR A 91 1.77 10.35 -12.68
C THR A 91 1.60 11.81 -12.26
N TYR A 92 0.42 12.41 -12.51
CA TYR A 92 0.19 13.84 -12.30
C TYR A 92 -0.64 14.18 -11.06
N HIS A 93 -1.33 13.21 -10.45
CA HIS A 93 -2.21 13.46 -9.33
C HIS A 93 -1.42 13.68 -8.02
N LEU A 94 -1.62 14.85 -7.40
CA LEU A 94 -0.86 15.30 -6.22
C LEU A 94 -1.45 14.86 -4.87
N ARG A 95 -2.58 14.14 -4.87
CA ARG A 95 -3.20 13.63 -3.65
C ARG A 95 -3.15 12.09 -3.62
N PRO A 96 -3.15 11.47 -2.44
CA PRO A 96 -3.27 10.02 -2.34
C PRO A 96 -4.53 9.53 -3.08
N LEU A 97 -4.35 8.53 -3.94
CA LEU A 97 -5.42 7.94 -4.74
C LEU A 97 -5.28 6.42 -4.72
N THR A 98 -6.33 5.75 -4.27
CA THR A 98 -6.47 4.31 -4.40
C THR A 98 -7.33 4.01 -5.62
N VAL A 99 -6.85 3.15 -6.51
CA VAL A 99 -7.57 2.70 -7.70
C VAL A 99 -7.94 1.24 -7.53
N LEU A 100 -9.19 0.91 -7.85
CA LEU A 100 -9.66 -0.46 -7.93
C LEU A 100 -9.34 -1.02 -9.33
N TYR A 101 -8.58 -2.11 -9.38
CA TYR A 101 -8.22 -2.80 -10.62
C TYR A 101 -9.00 -4.09 -10.74
N GLU A 102 -9.48 -4.41 -11.94
CA GLU A 102 -10.35 -5.56 -12.19
C GLU A 102 -9.66 -6.90 -11.94
N GLN A 103 -8.35 -6.99 -12.19
CA GLN A 103 -7.61 -8.24 -12.13
C GLN A 103 -6.25 -8.04 -11.46
N GLY A 104 -6.18 -8.42 -10.18
CA GLY A 104 -4.93 -8.57 -9.45
C GLY A 104 -4.18 -9.83 -9.85
N ARG A 105 -2.84 -9.83 -9.73
CA ARG A 105 -1.99 -11.00 -9.94
C ARG A 105 -0.83 -11.02 -8.95
N ASN A 106 -0.22 -12.19 -8.75
CA ASN A 106 0.90 -12.37 -7.81
C ASN A 106 0.56 -11.99 -6.35
N LEU A 107 -0.72 -12.06 -5.99
CA LEU A 107 -1.26 -11.80 -4.66
C LEU A 107 -2.04 -13.03 -4.20
N PRO A 108 -2.11 -13.28 -2.89
CA PRO A 108 -2.98 -14.32 -2.36
C PRO A 108 -4.45 -13.96 -2.54
N ASN A 109 -5.31 -14.97 -2.74
CA ASN A 109 -6.76 -14.79 -2.85
C ASN A 109 -7.36 -14.06 -1.64
N SER A 110 -6.70 -14.13 -0.48
CA SER A 110 -7.09 -13.38 0.71
C SER A 110 -7.00 -11.86 0.56
N ILE A 111 -6.43 -11.31 -0.51
CA ILE A 111 -6.43 -9.86 -0.80
C ILE A 111 -7.43 -9.50 -1.90
N LEU A 112 -7.68 -10.43 -2.80
CA LEU A 112 -8.56 -10.20 -3.95
C LEU A 112 -10.03 -10.25 -3.53
N SER A 113 -10.87 -9.50 -4.22
CA SER A 113 -12.31 -9.72 -4.14
C SER A 113 -12.71 -11.05 -4.78
N GLU A 114 -13.96 -11.46 -4.62
CA GLU A 114 -14.52 -12.65 -5.28
C GLU A 114 -14.37 -12.58 -6.82
N ASP A 115 -14.48 -11.38 -7.39
CA ASP A 115 -14.31 -11.11 -8.82
C ASP A 115 -12.83 -10.93 -9.25
N GLY A 116 -11.87 -11.12 -8.33
CA GLY A 116 -10.43 -10.98 -8.61
C GLY A 116 -9.91 -9.54 -8.58
N GLN A 117 -10.71 -8.58 -8.11
CA GLN A 117 -10.34 -7.18 -8.06
C GLN A 117 -9.38 -6.89 -6.91
N VAL A 118 -8.61 -5.82 -7.03
CA VAL A 118 -7.67 -5.36 -6.00
C VAL A 118 -7.63 -3.84 -5.92
N ALA A 119 -7.70 -3.30 -4.70
CA ALA A 119 -7.47 -1.90 -4.42
C ALA A 119 -5.97 -1.63 -4.26
N ILE A 120 -5.40 -0.73 -5.07
CA ILE A 120 -3.97 -0.40 -5.03
C ILE A 120 -3.78 1.11 -4.94
N ARG A 121 -2.92 1.54 -4.02
CA ARG A 121 -2.47 2.93 -3.92
C ARG A 121 -0.99 3.05 -4.28
N LEU A 122 -0.68 4.00 -5.15
CA LEU A 122 0.68 4.47 -5.37
C LEU A 122 1.04 5.47 -4.27
N VAL A 123 1.93 5.10 -3.37
CA VAL A 123 2.28 5.94 -2.20
C VAL A 123 3.14 7.14 -2.58
N GLN A 124 2.85 8.27 -1.95
CA GLN A 124 3.61 9.52 -2.09
C GLN A 124 4.50 9.81 -0.88
N ASP A 125 4.17 9.24 0.28
CA ASP A 125 4.96 9.35 1.50
C ASP A 125 6.35 8.71 1.35
N GLU A 126 7.38 9.42 1.81
CA GLU A 126 8.79 9.04 1.62
C GLU A 126 9.14 7.77 2.41
N TYR A 127 8.66 7.66 3.66
CA TYR A 127 8.88 6.47 4.49
C TYR A 127 8.25 5.24 3.86
N CYS A 128 6.99 5.32 3.42
CA CYS A 128 6.32 4.21 2.72
C CYS A 128 7.05 3.82 1.44
N ARG A 129 7.45 4.80 0.63
CA ARG A 129 8.18 4.54 -0.63
C ARG A 129 9.49 3.80 -0.38
N GLU A 130 10.23 4.20 0.64
CA GLU A 130 11.49 3.56 1.02
C GLU A 130 11.27 2.16 1.58
N LEU A 131 10.34 1.99 2.54
CA LEU A 131 10.04 0.69 3.15
C LEU A 131 9.60 -0.35 2.10
N ILE A 132 8.65 0.03 1.24
CA ILE A 132 8.17 -0.84 0.14
C ILE A 132 9.30 -1.10 -0.86
N GLY A 133 10.16 -0.11 -1.10
CA GLY A 133 11.33 -0.25 -1.97
C GLY A 133 12.33 -1.27 -1.46
N ARG A 134 12.71 -1.19 -0.18
CA ARG A 134 13.64 -2.13 0.47
C ARG A 134 13.04 -3.52 0.64
N LEU A 135 11.75 -3.62 0.96
CA LEU A 135 11.05 -4.89 1.05
C LEU A 135 10.93 -5.57 -0.32
N GLY A 136 10.81 -4.79 -1.40
CA GLY A 136 10.62 -5.30 -2.75
C GLY A 136 9.26 -5.96 -2.98
N LYS A 137 8.32 -5.79 -2.04
CA LYS A 137 6.95 -6.34 -2.05
C LYS A 137 5.96 -5.26 -1.61
N PRO A 138 4.71 -5.30 -2.11
CA PRO A 138 3.61 -4.47 -1.63
C PRO A 138 3.10 -4.93 -0.26
#